data_AF-A0A362XE75-F1
#
_entry.id   AF-A0A362XE75-F1
#
_cell.length_a   1.000
_cell.length_b   1.000
_cell.length_c   1.000
_cell.angle_alpha   90.00
_cell.angle_beta   90.00
_cell.angle_gamma   90.00
#
_symmetry.space_group_name_H-M   'P 1'
#
loop_
_entity.id
_entity.type
_entity.pdbx_description
1 polymer ?
#
loop_
_entity_poly.entity_id
_entity_poly.type
_entity_poly.pdbx_seq_one_letter_code
_entity_poly.pdbx_strand_id
1 'polypeptide(L)' 'MIRRIYIKNYALIQELELEFPKGFIVITGETGSGKSILLGALQLALGARADHSILFNKEDKCVLEVE' A
#
# COMPACT_ATOMS: atom_id res chain seq x y z
N MET A 1 -4.59 -15.33 4.20
CA MET A 1 -4.52 -14.87 2.80
C MET A 1 -5.16 -13.50 2.78
N ILE A 2 -4.45 -12.51 2.26
CA ILE A 2 -4.91 -11.12 2.23
C ILE A 2 -6.17 -11.04 1.35
N ARG A 3 -7.24 -10.46 1.89
CA ARG A 3 -8.52 -10.22 1.26
C ARG A 3 -8.72 -8.76 0.91
N ARG A 4 -8.17 -7.86 1.72
CA ARG A 4 -8.33 -6.42 1.55
C ARG A 4 -7.08 -5.69 2.00
N ILE A 5 -6.76 -4.61 1.30
CA ILE A 5 -5.80 -3.61 1.77
C ILE A 5 -6.43 -2.23 1.66
N TYR A 6 -6.33 -1.45 2.73
CA TYR A 6 -6.66 -0.04 2.77
C TYR A 6 -5.39 0.77 3.05
N ILE A 7 -5.17 1.79 2.24
CA ILE A 7 -3.97 2.64 2.27
C ILE A 7 -4.42 4.09 2.28
N LYS A 8 -3.92 4.86 3.24
CA LYS A 8 -4.09 6.30 3.30
C LYS A 8 -2.78 7.00 3.62
N ASN A 9 -2.49 8.07 2.88
CA ASN A 9 -1.33 8.93 3.06
C ASN A 9 0.02 8.16 3.00
N TYR A 10 0.27 7.43 1.90
CA TYR A 10 1.46 6.60 1.69
C TYR A 10 2.09 6.80 0.30
N ALA A 11 3.33 7.27 0.26
CA ALA A 11 4.14 7.59 -0.90
C ALA A 11 3.40 8.49 -1.90
N LEU A 12 2.90 7.93 -3.01
CA LEU A 12 2.08 8.66 -4.00
C LEU A 12 0.57 8.42 -3.84
N ILE A 13 0.18 7.58 -2.88
CA ILE A 13 -1.21 7.18 -2.61
C ILE A 13 -1.79 8.09 -1.54
N GLN A 14 -2.77 8.91 -1.91
CA GLN A 14 -3.56 9.68 -0.96
C GLN A 14 -4.55 8.76 -0.23
N GLU A 15 -5.32 7.98 -0.98
CA GLU A 15 -6.25 6.99 -0.47
C GLU A 15 -6.46 5.90 -1.52
N LEU A 16 -6.43 4.63 -1.12
CA LEU A 16 -6.65 3.47 -1.98
C LEU A 16 -7.26 2.35 -1.15
N GLU A 17 -8.27 1.71 -1.72
CA GLU A 17 -8.87 0.49 -1.17
C GLU A 17 -8.89 -0.57 -2.28
N LEU A 18 -8.37 -1.76 -1.98
CA LEU A 18 -8.34 -2.88 -2.91
C LEU A 18 -8.81 -4.16 -2.22
N GLU A 19 -9.69 -4.89 -2.90
CA GLU A 19 -10.07 -6.25 -2.54
C GLU A 19 -9.33 -7.25 -3.42
N PHE A 20 -8.79 -8.30 -2.80
CA PHE A 20 -8.05 -9.36 -3.47
C PHE A 20 -8.96 -10.59 -3.67
N PRO A 21 -9.23 -10.98 -4.92
CA PRO A 21 -9.99 -12.20 -5.19
C PRO A 21 -9.21 -13.46 -4.78
N LYS A 22 -9.92 -14.59 -4.70
CA LYS A 22 -9.25 -15.88 -4.48
C LYS A 22 -8.44 -16.30 -5.71
N GLY A 23 -7.37 -17.06 -5.47
CA GLY A 23 -6.54 -17.64 -6.54
C GLY A 23 -5.28 -16.82 -6.84
N PHE A 24 -4.80 -16.93 -8.07
CA PHE A 24 -3.59 -16.26 -8.52
C PHE A 24 -3.90 -14.86 -9.05
N ILE A 25 -3.28 -13.85 -8.44
CA ILE A 25 -3.50 -12.44 -8.75
C ILE A 25 -2.25 -11.90 -9.42
N VAL A 26 -2.44 -11.25 -10.58
CA VAL A 26 -1.36 -10.60 -11.31
C VAL A 26 -1.59 -9.10 -11.27
N ILE A 27 -0.61 -8.36 -10.76
CA ILE A 27 -0.60 -6.90 -10.76
C ILE A 27 0.38 -6.45 -11.85
N THR A 28 -0.14 -5.77 -12.88
CA THR A 28 0.64 -5.31 -14.03
C THR A 28 0.68 -3.78 -14.11
N GLY A 29 1.43 -3.26 -15.08
CA GLY A 29 1.58 -1.84 -15.36
C GLY A 29 3.00 -1.50 -15.81
N GLU A 30 3.25 -0.26 -16.17
CA GLU A 30 4.57 0.21 -16.61
C GLU A 30 5.50 0.57 -15.43
N THR A 31 6.78 0.80 -15.70
CA THR A 31 7.70 1.33 -14.67
C THR A 31 7.18 2.68 -14.18
N GLY A 32 7.11 2.87 -12.87
CA GLY A 32 6.56 4.09 -12.27
C GLY A 32 5.03 4.08 -12.06
N SER A 33 4.31 3.05 -12.51
CA SER A 33 2.85 2.94 -12.32
C SER A 33 2.39 2.67 -10.88
N GLY A 34 3.28 2.71 -9.88
CA GLY A 34 2.94 2.51 -8.47
C GLY A 34 2.92 1.07 -7.96
N LYS A 35 3.26 0.05 -8.78
CA LYS A 35 3.29 -1.36 -8.32
C LYS A 35 4.16 -1.60 -7.07
N SER A 36 5.38 -1.05 -7.04
CA SER A 36 6.29 -1.22 -5.91
C SER A 36 5.81 -0.47 -4.66
N ILE A 37 5.02 0.60 -4.84
CA ILE A 37 4.42 1.34 -3.72
C ILE A 37 3.38 0.46 -3.03
N LEU A 38 2.51 -0.22 -3.79
CA LEU A 38 1.55 -1.16 -3.22
C LEU A 38 2.25 -2.30 -2.45
N LEU A 39 3.32 -2.86 -3.01
CA LEU A 39 4.11 -3.88 -2.31
C LEU A 39 4.78 -3.34 -1.04
N GLY A 40 5.31 -2.11 -1.07
CA GLY A 40 5.89 -1.45 0.09
C GLY A 40 4.88 -1.19 1.20
N ALA A 41 3.67 -0.75 0.85
CA ALA A 41 2.57 -0.55 1.79
C ALA A 41 2.19 -1.88 2.47
N LEU A 42 2.11 -2.97 1.69
CA LEU A 42 1.83 -4.29 2.23
C LEU A 42 2.94 -4.78 3.18
N GLN A 43 4.22 -4.60 2.81
CA GLN A 43 5.35 -4.94 3.68
C GLN A 43 5.28 -4.18 5.01
N LEU A 44 4.96 -2.89 4.96
CA LEU A 44 4.86 -2.05 6.15
C LEU A 44 3.69 -2.49 7.05
N ALA A 45 2.53 -2.79 6.46
CA ALA A 45 1.39 -3.35 7.19
C ALA A 45 1.71 -4.70 7.86
N LEU A 46 2.64 -5.48 7.28
CA LEU A 46 3.11 -6.76 7.82
C LEU A 46 4.31 -6.61 8.79
N GLY A 47 4.69 -5.39 9.18
CA GLY A 47 5.70 -5.14 10.21
C GLY A 47 7.10 -4.77 9.71
N ALA A 48 7.25 -4.39 8.43
CA ALA A 48 8.49 -3.77 7.98
C ALA A 48 8.77 -2.46 8.73
N ARG A 49 10.02 -1.99 8.69
CA ARG A 49 10.42 -0.75 9.37
C ARG A 49 9.72 0.45 8.72
N ALA A 50 9.06 1.25 9.53
CA ALA A 50 8.48 2.53 9.12
C ALA A 50 9.56 3.62 9.02
N ASP A 51 9.43 4.49 8.02
CA ASP A 51 10.25 5.70 7.86
C ASP A 51 9.36 6.87 7.44
N HIS A 52 9.58 8.07 7.97
CA HIS A 52 8.73 9.24 7.68
C HIS A 52 8.82 9.74 6.23
N SER A 53 9.85 9.34 5.46
CA SER A 53 9.97 9.67 4.03
C SER A 53 8.87 9.06 3.18
N ILE A 54 8.16 8.05 3.69
CA ILE A 54 7.06 7.39 2.99
C ILE A 54 5.74 8.19 3.06
N LEU A 55 5.66 9.29 3.82
CA LEU A 55 4.41 10.03 3.96
C LEU A 55 4.15 10.87 2.71
N PHE A 56 2.93 10.79 2.16
CA PHE A 56 2.50 11.68 1.07
C PHE A 56 2.40 13.13 1.58
N ASN A 57 1.67 13.32 2.68
CA ASN A 57 1.60 14.52 3.49
C ASN A 57 2.19 14.23 4.88
N LYS A 58 3.21 15.00 5.27
CA LYS A 58 3.91 14.84 6.55
C LYS A 58 3.10 15.29 7.76
N GLU A 59 2.06 16.10 7.55
CA GLU A 59 1.20 16.60 8.62
C GLU A 59 0.03 15.65 8.91
N ASP A 60 -0.25 14.71 8.00
CA ASP A 60 -1.36 13.77 8.13
C ASP A 60 -0.90 12.42 8.69
N LYS A 61 -1.82 11.71 9.34
CA LYS A 61 -1.59 10.33 9.79
C LYS A 61 -1.57 9.39 8.57
N CYS A 62 -0.57 8.51 8.50
CA CYS A 62 -0.58 7.37 7.58
C CYS A 62 -1.35 6.21 8.21
N VAL A 63 -2.22 5.58 7.41
CA VAL A 63 -3.01 4.42 7.83
C VAL A 63 -2.83 3.32 6.80
N LEU A 64 -2.45 2.14 7.28
CA LEU A 64 -2.31 0.92 6.50
C LEU A 64 -3.05 -0.19 7.23
N GLU A 65 -4.06 -0.76 6.59
CA GLU A 65 -4.88 -1.84 7.15
C GLU A 65 -4.92 -3.00 6.16
N VAL A 66 -4.75 -4.22 6.68
CA VAL A 66 -4.75 -5.46 5.90
C VAL A 66 -5.63 -6.47 6.61
N GLU A 67 -6.55 -7.08 5.87
CA GLU A 67 -7.46 -8.14 6.33
C GLU A 67 -7.25 -9.44 5.56
#